data_AF-A0A6I6W4W3-F1
#
_entry.id   AF-A0A6I6W4W3-F1
#
_cell.length_a   1.000
_cell.length_b   1.000
_cell.length_c   1.000
_cell.angle_alpha   90.00
_cell.angle_beta   90.00
_cell.angle_gamma   90.00
#
_symmetry.space_group_name_H-M   'P 1'
#
loop_
_entity.id
_entity.type
_entity.pdbx_description
1 polymer ?
#
loop_
_entity_poly.entity_id
_entity_poly.type
_entity_poly.pdbx_seq_one_letter_code
_entity_poly.pdbx_strand_id
1 'polypeptide(L)'
;MKNKELQDFQIHHLNLEGEKKLIAKIKRLLEALISELQQLPKNTNQSTLLENFKKCILNINYFEDEIETVERESIFEHIYAIGKIVGLDPTSEYAEEWRGDW
;
A
#
# COMPACT_ATOMS: atom_id res chain seq x y z
N MET A 1 -5.28 -17.36 -6.18
CA MET A 1 -4.42 -17.36 -4.97
C MET A 1 -4.26 -15.95 -4.47
N LYS A 2 -3.54 -15.06 -5.19
CA LYS A 2 -3.40 -13.63 -4.84
C LYS A 2 -4.69 -12.90 -4.44
N ASN A 3 -5.80 -13.06 -5.16
CA ASN A 3 -7.05 -12.36 -4.80
C ASN A 3 -7.62 -12.79 -3.44
N LYS A 4 -7.47 -14.06 -3.06
CA LYS A 4 -7.92 -14.57 -1.75
C LYS A 4 -7.01 -14.04 -0.64
N GLU A 5 -5.70 -14.03 -0.86
CA GLU A 5 -4.71 -13.49 0.08
C GLU A 5 -4.87 -11.98 0.28
N LEU A 6 -5.12 -11.22 -0.80
CA LEU A 6 -5.43 -9.80 -0.72
C LEU A 6 -6.73 -9.53 0.05
N GLN A 7 -7.77 -10.34 -0.17
CA GLN A 7 -9.03 -10.22 0.55
C GLN A 7 -8.86 -10.54 2.04
N ASP A 8 -8.11 -11.60 2.36
CA ASP A 8 -7.76 -11.98 3.73
C ASP A 8 -6.97 -10.87 4.43
N PHE A 9 -5.95 -10.32 3.76
CA PHE A 9 -5.17 -9.19 4.25
C PHE A 9 -6.05 -7.97 4.54
N GLN A 10 -6.95 -7.61 3.62
CA GLN A 10 -7.85 -6.47 3.80
C GLN A 10 -8.76 -6.63 5.03
N ILE A 11 -9.27 -7.83 5.29
CA ILE A 11 -10.22 -8.08 6.38
C ILE A 11 -9.50 -8.20 7.73
N HIS A 12 -8.36 -8.88 7.76
CA HIS A 12 -7.74 -9.34 9.00
C HIS A 12 -6.44 -8.63 9.37
N HIS A 13 -5.75 -8.02 8.42
CA HIS A 13 -4.39 -7.50 8.61
C HIS A 13 -4.24 -6.02 8.30
N LEU A 14 -5.19 -5.38 7.60
CA LEU A 14 -5.15 -3.95 7.31
C LEU A 14 -5.55 -3.10 8.53
N ASN A 15 -4.60 -2.95 9.45
CA ASN A 15 -4.75 -2.22 10.70
C ASN A 15 -3.57 -1.24 10.90
N LEU A 16 -3.74 -0.03 10.38
CA LEU A 16 -2.76 1.04 10.49
C LEU A 16 -2.68 1.60 11.92
N GLU A 17 -1.48 1.98 12.34
CA GLU A 17 -1.20 2.64 13.61
C GLU A 17 -1.03 4.15 13.41
N GLY A 18 -1.51 4.95 14.37
CA GLY A 18 -1.37 6.41 14.34
C GLY A 18 -2.64 7.22 14.65
N GLU A 19 -2.63 8.50 14.27
CA GLU A 19 -3.75 9.42 14.42
C GLU A 19 -4.97 8.94 13.65
N LYS A 20 -6.11 8.83 14.36
CA LYS A 20 -7.31 8.13 13.89
C LYS A 20 -7.86 8.67 12.56
N LYS A 21 -7.87 9.98 12.34
CA LYS A 21 -8.41 10.57 11.11
C LYS A 21 -7.46 10.36 9.94
N LEU A 22 -6.16 10.53 10.15
CA LEU A 22 -5.13 10.28 9.14
C LEU A 22 -5.14 8.81 8.70
N ILE A 23 -5.06 7.87 9.63
CA ILE A 23 -5.05 6.44 9.28
C ILE A 23 -6.35 6.02 8.58
N ALA A 24 -7.49 6.65 8.89
CA ALA A 24 -8.74 6.37 8.18
C ALA A 24 -8.71 6.86 6.72
N LYS A 25 -8.05 7.99 6.43
CA LYS A 25 -7.85 8.47 5.05
C LYS A 25 -6.92 7.51 4.30
N ILE A 26 -5.79 7.15 4.91
CA ILE A 26 -4.77 6.29 4.28
C ILE A 26 -5.29 4.86 4.08
N LYS A 27 -6.03 4.31 5.05
CA LYS A 27 -6.66 3.00 4.93
C LYS A 27 -7.52 2.89 3.67
N ARG A 28 -8.30 3.94 3.34
CA ARG A 28 -9.11 3.96 2.12
C ARG A 28 -8.26 3.91 0.85
N LEU A 29 -7.08 4.54 0.85
CA LEU A 29 -6.15 4.48 -0.28
C LEU A 29 -5.56 3.07 -0.45
N LEU A 30 -5.24 2.38 0.65
CA LEU A 30 -4.78 0.99 0.62
C LEU A 30 -5.90 0.02 0.20
N GLU A 31 -7.13 0.23 0.66
CA GLU A 31 -8.31 -0.53 0.22
C GLU A 31 -8.56 -0.35 -1.28
N ALA A 32 -8.39 0.87 -1.79
CA ALA A 32 -8.47 1.16 -3.22
C ALA A 32 -7.38 0.44 -4.01
N LEU A 33 -6.12 0.50 -3.56
CA LEU A 33 -5.01 -0.25 -4.15
C LEU A 33 -5.31 -1.75 -4.20
N ILE A 34 -5.76 -2.35 -3.09
CA ILE A 34 -6.13 -3.77 -3.04
C ILE A 34 -7.22 -4.09 -4.06
N SER A 35 -8.25 -3.24 -4.16
CA SER A 35 -9.35 -3.41 -5.10
C SER A 35 -8.87 -3.34 -6.56
N GLU A 36 -7.96 -2.41 -6.88
CA GLU A 36 -7.34 -2.29 -8.19
C GLU A 36 -6.52 -3.56 -8.52
N LEU A 37 -5.69 -4.02 -7.58
CA LEU A 37 -4.85 -5.22 -7.73
C LEU A 37 -5.68 -6.51 -7.93
N GLN A 38 -6.84 -6.63 -7.27
CA GLN A 38 -7.74 -7.77 -7.43
C GLN A 38 -8.37 -7.87 -8.83
N GLN A 39 -8.53 -6.74 -9.52
CA GLN A 39 -9.09 -6.67 -10.87
C GLN A 39 -8.05 -6.97 -11.97
N LEU A 40 -6.76 -6.93 -11.64
CA LEU A 40 -5.69 -7.17 -12.60
C LEU A 40 -5.61 -8.64 -13.05
N PRO A 41 -5.32 -8.91 -14.33
CA PRO A 41 -5.08 -10.25 -14.84
C PRO A 41 -4.02 -11.03 -14.02
N LYS A 42 -4.12 -12.36 -14.00
CA LYS A 42 -3.19 -13.21 -13.23
C LYS A 42 -1.73 -13.05 -13.66
N ASN A 43 -1.50 -12.82 -14.95
CA ASN A 43 -0.19 -12.65 -15.60
C ASN A 43 0.23 -11.17 -15.77
N THR A 44 -0.31 -10.27 -14.94
CA THR A 44 0.12 -8.87 -14.94
C THR A 44 1.61 -8.77 -14.65
N ASN A 45 2.31 -7.94 -15.42
CA ASN A 45 3.75 -7.77 -15.27
C ASN A 45 4.09 -6.87 -14.07
N GLN A 46 5.35 -6.93 -13.64
CA GLN A 46 5.85 -6.17 -12.48
C GLN A 46 5.68 -4.65 -12.64
N SER A 47 5.92 -4.09 -13.83
CA SER A 47 5.77 -2.65 -14.09
C SER A 47 4.34 -2.17 -13.87
N THR A 48 3.33 -2.90 -14.34
CA THR A 48 1.93 -2.55 -14.11
C THR A 48 1.55 -2.67 -12.63
N LEU A 49 2.11 -3.64 -11.90
CA LEU A 49 1.91 -3.71 -10.45
C LEU A 49 2.50 -2.46 -9.78
N LEU A 50 3.78 -2.15 -10.05
CA LEU A 50 4.49 -0.99 -9.50
C LEU A 50 3.75 0.34 -9.76
N GLU A 51 3.16 0.53 -10.94
CA GLU A 51 2.36 1.74 -11.24
C GLU A 51 1.14 1.90 -10.32
N ASN A 52 0.49 0.81 -9.89
CA ASN A 52 -0.61 0.90 -8.92
C ASN A 52 -0.10 1.32 -7.53
N PHE A 53 1.06 0.79 -7.10
CA PHE A 53 1.69 1.20 -5.84
C PHE A 53 2.14 2.66 -5.88
N LYS A 54 2.79 3.08 -6.96
CA LYS A 54 3.18 4.46 -7.19
C LYS A 54 1.99 5.40 -7.08
N LYS A 55 0.89 5.11 -7.77
CA LYS A 55 -0.34 5.89 -7.67
C LYS A 55 -0.86 5.96 -6.24
N CYS A 56 -0.84 4.86 -5.49
CA CYS A 56 -1.26 4.85 -4.09
C CYS A 56 -0.38 5.76 -3.23
N ILE A 57 0.94 5.63 -3.34
CA ILE A 57 1.92 6.41 -2.55
C ILE A 57 1.84 7.90 -2.88
N LEU A 58 1.73 8.27 -4.16
CA LEU A 58 1.54 9.67 -4.55
C LEU A 58 0.25 10.28 -3.97
N ASN A 59 -0.80 9.46 -3.75
CA ASN A 59 -1.99 9.94 -3.07
C ASN A 59 -1.81 10.05 -1.54
N ILE A 60 -0.94 9.24 -0.94
CA ILE A 60 -0.58 9.34 0.47
C ILE A 60 0.21 10.63 0.72
N ASN A 61 1.08 11.04 -0.21
CA ASN A 61 1.87 12.28 -0.10
C ASN A 61 1.03 13.55 0.08
N TYR A 62 -0.26 13.56 -0.29
CA TYR A 62 -1.16 14.68 0.03
C TYR A 62 -1.37 14.91 1.53
N PHE A 63 -0.95 13.96 2.37
CA PHE A 63 -1.01 14.03 3.82
C PHE A 63 0.38 14.04 4.46
N GLU A 64 1.44 14.33 3.71
CA GLU A 64 2.82 14.23 4.20
C GLU A 64 3.07 15.03 5.50
N ASP A 65 2.53 16.25 5.60
CA ASP A 65 2.64 17.09 6.79
C ASP A 65 1.92 16.52 8.03
N GLU A 66 1.02 15.55 7.85
CA GLU A 66 0.31 14.88 8.95
C GLU A 66 0.99 13.56 9.35
N ILE A 67 1.89 13.01 8.52
CA ILE A 67 2.48 11.68 8.72
C ILE A 67 3.72 11.80 9.61
N GLU A 68 3.62 11.23 10.81
CA GLU A 68 4.74 11.11 11.73
C GLU A 68 5.41 9.72 11.61
N THR A 69 6.45 9.50 12.41
CA THR A 69 7.25 8.26 12.35
C THR A 69 6.41 6.99 12.53
N VAL A 70 5.42 7.00 13.44
CA VAL A 70 4.57 5.83 13.71
C VAL A 70 3.70 5.50 12.50
N GLU A 71 3.07 6.50 11.90
CA GLU A 71 2.25 6.35 10.71
C GLU A 71 3.11 5.88 9.54
N ARG A 72 4.27 6.50 9.30
CA ARG A 72 5.20 6.11 8.23
C ARG A 72 5.55 4.63 8.30
N GLU A 73 6.01 4.18 9.47
CA GLU A 73 6.41 2.78 9.68
C GLU A 73 5.24 1.83 9.41
N SER A 74 4.05 2.16 9.93
CA SER A 74 2.85 1.36 9.70
C SER A 74 2.44 1.33 8.22
N ILE A 75 2.49 2.47 7.52
CA ILE A 75 2.17 2.56 6.09
C ILE A 75 3.10 1.66 5.27
N PHE A 76 4.41 1.74 5.52
CA PHE A 76 5.38 0.93 4.80
C PHE A 76 5.21 -0.56 5.04
N GLU A 77 4.97 -0.97 6.29
CA GLU A 77 4.71 -2.38 6.61
C GLU A 77 3.56 -2.92 5.74
N HIS A 78 2.48 -2.17 5.63
CA HIS A 78 1.32 -2.59 4.85
C HIS A 78 1.56 -2.54 3.34
N ILE A 79 2.24 -1.51 2.83
CA ILE A 79 2.61 -1.41 1.41
C ILE A 79 3.47 -2.61 0.99
N TYR A 80 4.53 -2.92 1.75
CA TYR A 80 5.41 -4.04 1.42
C TYR A 80 4.72 -5.40 1.60
N ALA A 81 3.82 -5.54 2.58
CA ALA A 81 3.01 -6.74 2.73
C ALA A 81 2.10 -6.97 1.51
N ILE A 82 1.38 -5.94 1.05
CA ILE A 82 0.54 -6.03 -0.16
C ILE A 82 1.41 -6.34 -1.39
N GLY A 83 2.56 -5.68 -1.53
CA GLY A 83 3.52 -5.92 -2.60
C GLY A 83 3.97 -7.38 -2.68
N LYS A 84 4.35 -7.94 -1.53
CA LYS A 84 4.74 -9.35 -1.41
C LYS A 84 3.63 -10.31 -1.85
N ILE A 85 2.37 -10.05 -1.48
CA ILE A 85 1.21 -10.87 -1.89
C ILE A 85 1.05 -10.90 -3.42
N VAL A 86 1.29 -9.76 -4.10
CA VAL A 86 1.20 -9.69 -5.56
C VAL A 86 2.49 -10.05 -6.30
N GLY A 87 3.53 -10.45 -5.56
CA GLY A 87 4.80 -10.95 -6.10
C GLY A 87 5.81 -9.86 -6.43
N LEU A 88 5.71 -8.67 -5.83
CA LEU A 88 6.80 -7.68 -5.83
C LEU A 88 7.86 -8.08 -4.80
N ASP A 89 9.11 -7.73 -5.08
CA ASP A 89 10.22 -7.95 -4.15
C ASP A 89 10.25 -6.84 -3.07
N PRO A 90 10.01 -7.15 -1.79
CA PRO A 90 10.06 -6.14 -0.73
C PRO A 90 11.47 -5.58 -0.50
N THR A 91 12.54 -6.24 -0.95
CA THR A 91 13.93 -5.76 -0.82
C THR A 91 14.30 -4.70 -1.86
N SER A 92 13.44 -4.47 -2.86
CA SER A 92 13.67 -3.44 -3.88
C SER A 92 13.39 -2.02 -3.38
N GLU A 93 12.81 -1.87 -2.18
CA GLU A 93 12.52 -0.59 -1.54
C GLU A 93 11.74 0.39 -2.45
N TYR A 94 10.93 -0.13 -3.40
CA TYR A 94 10.26 0.68 -4.43
C TYR A 94 9.40 1.81 -3.86
N ALA A 95 8.88 1.66 -2.64
CA ALA A 95 8.04 2.67 -2.03
C ALA A 95 8.84 3.91 -1.59
N GLU A 96 10.13 3.75 -1.30
CA GLU A 96 11.04 4.84 -0.95
C GLU A 96 11.25 5.81 -2.12
N GLU A 97 11.17 5.33 -3.36
CA GLU A 97 11.37 6.16 -4.56
C GLU A 97 10.26 7.22 -4.72
N TRP A 98 9.06 6.95 -4.19
CA TRP A 98 7.88 7.76 -4.46
C TRP A 98 7.29 8.42 -3.21
N ARG A 99 7.74 8.06 -2.01
CA ARG A 99 7.29 8.77 -0.82
C ARG A 99 7.78 10.23 -0.85
N GLY A 100 6.97 11.11 -0.27
CA GLY A 100 7.35 12.49 -0.04
C GLY A 100 8.30 12.62 1.15
N ASP A 101 8.32 13.80 1.75
CA ASP A 101 9.20 14.12 2.89
C ASP A 101 8.67 13.60 4.24
N TRP A 102 7.77 12.60 4.21
CA TRP A 102 7.27 11.92 5.39
C TRP A 102 8.17 10.76 5.84
#